data_AF-A0A409YWZ5-F1
#
_entry.id   AF-A0A409YWZ5-F1
#
_cell.length_a   1.000
_cell.length_b   1.000
_cell.length_c   1.000
_cell.angle_alpha   90.00
_cell.angle_beta   90.00
_cell.angle_gamma   90.00
#
_symmetry.space_group_name_H-M   'P 1'
#
loop_
_entity.id
_entity.type
_entity.pdbx_description
1 polymer ?
#
loop_
_entity_poly.entity_id
_entity_poly.type
_entity_poly.pdbx_seq_one_letter_code
_entity_poly.pdbx_strand_id
1 'polypeptide(L)'
;AWTNQFESPSYREHNFLVLGTLDAGELIPTTVKGGPWMQSAKEAVDQGGNSIYSNALFARMCHAILDHAPIGSYYKWFNFTDEPRSCSCGAPLESRDHIIKHCMLYEEPRVIHRLDQLISFLKWNPTAFAFKNALTGVG
;
A
#
# COMPACT_ATOMS: atom_id res chain seq x y z
N ALA A 1 -19.44 10.35 8.72
CA ALA A 1 -18.09 9.84 9.05
C ALA A 1 -17.60 8.99 7.89
N TRP A 2 -16.28 8.89 7.66
CA TRP A 2 -15.70 8.09 6.57
C TRP A 2 -16.11 6.61 6.66
N THR A 3 -16.35 6.11 7.87
CA THR A 3 -16.87 4.74 8.14
C THR A 3 -18.18 4.46 7.41
N ASN A 4 -19.09 5.43 7.34
CA ASN A 4 -20.37 5.28 6.64
C ASN A 4 -20.18 5.34 5.11
N GLN A 5 -19.17 6.08 4.64
CA GLN A 5 -18.84 6.13 3.22
C GLN A 5 -18.15 4.84 2.77
N PHE A 6 -17.37 4.20 3.65
CA PHE A 6 -16.71 2.92 3.39
C PHE A 6 -17.72 1.80 3.07
N GLU A 7 -18.96 1.87 3.55
CA GLU A 7 -20.02 0.92 3.18
C GLU A 7 -20.37 0.97 1.68
N SER A 8 -20.17 2.11 1.02
CA SER A 8 -20.41 2.27 -0.42
C SER A 8 -19.27 1.65 -1.24
N PRO A 9 -19.54 0.68 -2.14
CA PRO A 9 -18.51 0.10 -3.00
C PRO A 9 -17.76 1.12 -3.85
N SER A 10 -18.47 2.12 -4.39
CA SER A 10 -17.87 3.16 -5.23
C SER A 10 -16.89 4.04 -4.47
N TYR A 11 -17.17 4.32 -3.19
CA TYR A 11 -16.24 5.05 -2.34
C TYR A 11 -15.08 4.17 -1.90
N ARG A 12 -15.37 2.91 -1.52
CA ARG A 12 -14.38 1.95 -1.04
C ARG A 12 -13.33 1.63 -2.10
N GLU A 13 -13.73 1.22 -3.30
CA GLU A 13 -12.80 0.84 -4.36
C GLU A 13 -11.97 2.01 -4.89
N HIS A 14 -12.53 3.22 -4.82
CA HIS A 14 -11.82 4.42 -5.26
C HIS A 14 -10.75 4.85 -4.25
N ASN A 15 -11.08 4.86 -2.96
CA ASN A 15 -10.20 5.41 -1.92
C ASN A 15 -9.37 4.34 -1.20
N PHE A 16 -9.77 3.07 -1.25
CA PHE A 16 -9.13 1.98 -0.51
C PHE A 16 -8.75 0.83 -1.43
N LEU A 17 -7.60 0.21 -1.13
CA LEU A 17 -7.28 -1.11 -1.65
C LEU A 17 -8.14 -2.12 -0.87
N VAL A 18 -9.10 -2.74 -1.56
CA VAL A 18 -9.96 -3.76 -0.95
C VAL A 18 -9.15 -5.02 -0.71
N LEU A 19 -9.03 -5.41 0.55
CA LEU A 19 -8.27 -6.57 1.00
C LEU A 19 -9.15 -7.47 1.88
N GLY A 20 -8.95 -8.77 1.78
CA GLY A 20 -9.47 -9.77 2.69
C GLY A 20 -8.49 -10.11 3.83
N THR A 21 -9.02 -10.77 4.85
CA THR A 21 -8.27 -11.40 5.95
C THR A 21 -7.77 -12.79 5.55
N LEU A 22 -6.99 -13.44 6.43
CA LEU A 22 -6.59 -14.84 6.29
C LEU A 22 -7.81 -15.78 6.19
N ASP A 23 -8.88 -15.43 6.90
CA ASP A 23 -10.15 -16.19 6.94
C ASP A 23 -11.12 -15.80 5.80
N ALA A 24 -10.63 -15.10 4.77
CA ALA A 24 -11.40 -14.60 3.61
C ALA A 24 -12.54 -13.60 3.94
N GLY A 25 -12.62 -13.10 5.17
CA GLY A 25 -13.51 -11.98 5.53
C GLY A 25 -12.98 -10.65 5.01
N GLU A 26 -13.85 -9.66 4.79
CA GLU A 26 -13.41 -8.33 4.37
C GLU A 26 -12.65 -7.62 5.50
N LEU A 27 -11.51 -7.01 5.17
CA LEU A 27 -10.69 -6.27 6.11
C LEU A 27 -11.29 -4.87 6.32
N ILE A 28 -12.12 -4.71 7.35
CA ILE A 28 -12.77 -3.44 7.67
C ILE A 28 -11.79 -2.54 8.46
N PRO A 29 -11.46 -1.33 7.98
CA PRO A 29 -10.66 -0.37 8.72
C PRO A 29 -11.37 0.07 10.00
N THR A 30 -10.62 0.24 11.09
CA THR A 30 -11.11 0.76 12.36
C THR A 30 -10.10 1.72 12.97
N THR A 31 -10.59 2.72 13.70
CA THR A 31 -9.76 3.69 14.43
C THR A 31 -9.17 3.12 15.72
N VAL A 32 -9.67 1.96 16.18
CA VAL A 32 -9.22 1.35 17.43
C VAL A 32 -7.86 0.68 17.23
N LYS A 33 -6.82 1.20 17.89
CA LYS A 33 -5.46 0.61 17.94
C LYS A 33 -4.88 0.29 16.56
N GLY A 34 -5.11 1.12 15.54
CA GLY A 34 -4.61 0.88 14.18
C GLY A 34 -5.27 -0.30 13.45
N GLY A 35 -6.33 -0.87 14.04
CA GLY A 35 -7.15 -1.92 13.46
C GLY A 35 -6.40 -3.22 13.14
N PRO A 36 -7.03 -4.10 12.35
CA PRO A 36 -6.41 -5.37 11.95
C PRO A 36 -5.12 -5.15 11.13
N TRP A 37 -4.95 -3.97 10.54
CA TRP A 37 -3.78 -3.61 9.73
C TRP A 37 -2.49 -3.61 10.58
N MET A 38 -2.50 -2.90 11.70
CA MET A 38 -1.32 -2.79 12.56
C MET A 38 -0.97 -4.12 13.22
N GLN A 39 -1.97 -4.92 13.59
CA GLN A 39 -1.73 -6.24 14.16
C GLN A 39 -1.04 -7.16 13.15
N SER A 40 -1.57 -7.28 11.93
CA SER A 40 -0.96 -8.14 10.91
C SER A 40 0.43 -7.68 10.47
N ALA A 41 0.69 -6.36 10.43
CA ALA A 41 2.04 -5.86 10.17
C ALA A 41 3.04 -6.26 11.27
N LYS A 42 2.62 -6.27 12.55
CA LYS A 42 3.47 -6.66 13.68
C LYS A 42 3.75 -8.17 13.71
N GLU A 43 2.79 -8.97 13.29
CA GLU A 43 2.89 -10.43 13.21
C GLU A 43 3.67 -10.92 11.98
N ALA A 44 3.98 -10.01 11.05
CA ALA A 44 4.72 -10.36 9.84
C ALA A 44 6.15 -10.79 10.15
N VAL A 45 6.55 -11.93 9.59
CA VAL A 45 7.90 -12.52 9.74
C VAL A 45 8.55 -12.83 8.40
N ASP A 46 9.88 -12.93 8.39
CA ASP A 46 10.64 -13.44 7.24
C ASP A 46 10.68 -14.98 7.20
N GLN A 47 11.43 -15.53 6.24
CA GLN A 47 11.57 -16.99 6.08
C GLN A 47 12.30 -17.64 7.27
N GLY A 48 13.07 -16.86 8.04
CA GLY A 48 13.75 -17.29 9.25
C GLY A 48 12.95 -17.06 10.53
N GLY A 49 11.69 -16.59 10.43
CA GLY A 49 10.84 -16.29 11.57
C GLY A 49 11.15 -14.97 12.28
N ASN A 50 12.03 -14.13 11.72
CA ASN A 50 12.33 -12.82 12.31
C ASN A 50 11.25 -11.83 11.95
N SER A 51 10.86 -10.98 12.91
CA SER A 51 9.92 -9.89 12.63
C SER A 51 10.47 -8.98 11.53
N ILE A 52 9.64 -8.72 10.52
CA ILE A 52 9.95 -7.74 9.46
C ILE A 52 9.28 -6.39 9.71
N TYR A 53 8.61 -6.25 10.86
CA TYR A 53 7.93 -5.02 11.22
C TYR A 53 8.92 -3.87 11.31
N SER A 54 8.57 -2.78 10.64
CA SER A 54 9.20 -1.48 10.80
C SER A 54 8.16 -0.40 10.56
N ASN A 55 8.39 0.79 11.11
CA ASN A 55 7.51 1.92 10.81
C ASN A 55 7.46 2.22 9.31
N ALA A 56 8.59 2.06 8.60
CA ALA A 56 8.64 2.21 7.15
C ALA A 56 7.78 1.17 6.41
N LEU A 57 7.76 -0.09 6.84
CA LEU A 57 6.84 -1.10 6.29
C LEU A 57 5.38 -0.71 6.55
N PHE A 58 5.07 -0.32 7.80
CA PHE A 58 3.71 0.06 8.18
C PHE A 58 3.21 1.29 7.42
N ALA A 59 4.06 2.31 7.25
CA ALA A 59 3.76 3.50 6.47
C ALA A 59 3.46 3.18 4.99
N ARG A 60 4.33 2.36 4.34
CA ARG A 60 4.10 1.93 2.94
C ARG A 60 2.83 1.10 2.79
N MET A 61 2.51 0.28 3.78
CA MET A 61 1.25 -0.46 3.83
C MET A 61 0.05 0.48 3.91
N CYS A 62 0.08 1.48 4.80
CA CYS A 62 -0.96 2.52 4.88
C CYS A 62 -1.08 3.30 3.56
N HIS A 63 0.03 3.69 2.94
CA HIS A 63 0.04 4.38 1.65
C HIS A 63 -0.65 3.56 0.55
N ALA A 64 -0.34 2.27 0.45
CA ALA A 64 -0.96 1.37 -0.51
C ALA A 64 -2.46 1.20 -0.23
N ILE A 65 -2.84 0.96 1.02
CA ILE A 65 -4.24 0.73 1.38
C ILE A 65 -5.07 1.99 1.18
N LEU A 66 -4.58 3.17 1.54
CA LEU A 66 -5.35 4.40 1.53
C LEU A 66 -5.28 5.17 0.20
N ASP A 67 -4.52 4.70 -0.80
CA ASP A 67 -4.20 5.44 -2.03
C ASP A 67 -3.51 6.80 -1.77
N HIS A 68 -2.79 6.91 -0.65
CA HIS A 68 -2.08 8.13 -0.22
C HIS A 68 -0.57 8.00 -0.40
N ALA A 69 -0.12 7.16 -1.33
CA ALA A 69 1.29 7.03 -1.63
C ALA A 69 1.80 8.28 -2.37
N PRO A 70 3.03 8.75 -2.10
CA PRO A 70 3.65 9.88 -2.79
C PRO A 70 4.13 9.46 -4.19
N ILE A 71 3.19 9.10 -5.05
CA ILE A 71 3.39 8.58 -6.41
C ILE A 71 2.66 9.45 -7.43
N GLY A 72 2.84 9.15 -8.72
CA GLY A 72 2.29 9.95 -9.81
C GLY A 72 0.80 10.26 -9.73
N SER A 73 -0.05 9.32 -9.31
CA SER A 73 -1.50 9.54 -9.13
C SER A 73 -1.79 10.57 -8.03
N TYR A 74 -1.08 10.49 -6.91
CA TYR A 74 -1.19 11.47 -5.82
C TYR A 74 -0.73 12.85 -6.29
N TYR A 75 0.42 12.94 -6.97
CA TYR A 75 0.91 14.22 -7.49
C TYR A 75 -0.03 14.86 -8.50
N LYS A 76 -0.66 14.04 -9.35
CA LYS A 76 -1.71 14.50 -10.27
C LYS A 76 -2.94 15.01 -9.52
N TRP A 77 -3.41 14.29 -8.51
CA TRP A 77 -4.62 14.65 -7.76
C TRP A 77 -4.47 15.98 -7.01
N PHE A 78 -3.33 16.18 -6.35
CA PHE A 78 -3.02 17.41 -5.61
C PHE A 78 -2.39 18.52 -6.47
N ASN A 79 -2.30 18.31 -7.78
CA ASN A 79 -1.76 19.27 -8.76
C ASN A 79 -0.33 19.77 -8.44
N PHE A 80 0.54 18.87 -7.97
CA PHE A 80 1.97 19.16 -7.89
C PHE A 80 2.54 19.21 -9.32
N THR A 81 3.26 20.28 -9.64
CA THR A 81 3.84 20.54 -10.97
C THR A 81 5.28 20.09 -11.09
N ASP A 82 6.00 20.07 -9.96
CA ASP A 82 7.45 19.83 -9.94
C ASP A 82 7.78 18.35 -9.69
N GLU A 83 6.77 17.54 -9.40
CA GLU A 83 6.91 16.11 -9.11
C GLU A 83 6.61 15.23 -10.34
N PRO A 84 7.40 14.18 -10.60
CA PRO A 84 7.16 13.29 -11.73
C PRO A 84 5.84 12.53 -11.58
N ARG A 85 5.00 12.59 -12.62
CA ARG A 85 3.75 11.80 -12.71
C ARG A 85 3.94 10.43 -13.34
N SER A 86 4.89 10.31 -14.26
CA SER A 86 5.23 9.06 -14.91
C SER A 86 6.02 8.13 -13.99
N CYS A 87 5.87 6.83 -14.20
CA CYS A 87 6.72 5.84 -13.55
C CYS A 87 8.06 5.76 -14.29
N SER A 88 9.13 5.45 -13.57
CA SER A 88 10.46 5.20 -14.15
C SER A 88 10.49 4.02 -15.12
N CYS A 89 9.47 3.14 -15.11
CA CYS A 89 9.31 2.07 -16.10
C CYS A 89 8.84 2.56 -17.48
N GLY A 90 8.50 3.85 -17.62
CA GLY A 90 7.97 4.44 -18.85
C GLY A 90 6.44 4.56 -18.90
N ALA A 91 5.71 4.05 -17.91
CA ALA A 91 4.27 4.26 -17.84
C ALA A 91 3.93 5.76 -17.65
N PRO A 92 2.91 6.29 -18.35
CA PRO A 92 2.60 7.72 -18.34
C PRO A 92 2.07 8.21 -16.98
N LEU A 93 1.55 7.29 -16.15
CA LEU A 93 1.08 7.58 -14.80
C LEU A 93 1.47 6.45 -13.86
N GLU A 94 2.19 6.79 -12.79
CA GLU A 94 2.45 5.89 -11.69
C GLU A 94 1.26 5.88 -10.72
N SER A 95 0.38 4.89 -10.85
CA SER A 95 -0.78 4.68 -9.97
C SER A 95 -0.60 3.44 -9.10
N ARG A 96 -1.39 3.29 -8.04
CA ARG A 96 -1.44 2.07 -7.23
C ARG A 96 -1.72 0.82 -8.07
N ASP A 97 -2.68 0.92 -8.98
CA ASP A 97 -3.02 -0.16 -9.90
C ASP A 97 -1.84 -0.54 -10.80
N HIS A 98 -1.16 0.46 -11.36
CA HIS A 98 0.06 0.26 -12.13
C HIS A 98 1.15 -0.44 -11.31
N ILE A 99 1.46 0.05 -10.11
CA ILE A 99 2.48 -0.51 -9.22
C ILE A 99 2.20 -1.99 -8.92
N ILE A 100 0.95 -2.33 -8.57
CA ILE A 100 0.58 -3.68 -8.13
C ILE A 100 0.48 -4.65 -9.32
N LYS A 101 -0.10 -4.23 -10.45
CA LYS A 101 -0.50 -5.15 -11.52
C LYS A 101 0.39 -5.11 -12.75
N HIS A 102 1.02 -3.98 -13.05
CA HIS A 102 1.56 -3.71 -14.39
C HIS A 102 3.03 -3.31 -14.41
N CYS A 103 3.55 -2.72 -13.34
CA CYS A 103 4.91 -2.19 -13.32
C CYS A 103 5.93 -3.32 -13.40
N MET A 104 6.90 -3.18 -14.31
CA MET A 104 7.97 -4.16 -14.50
C MET A 104 9.16 -3.95 -13.55
N LEU A 105 9.17 -2.86 -12.78
CA LEU A 105 10.22 -2.57 -11.79
C LEU A 105 9.98 -3.30 -10.45
N TYR A 106 8.82 -3.91 -10.27
CA TYR A 106 8.45 -4.61 -9.04
C TYR A 106 8.29 -6.11 -9.28
N GLU A 107 8.77 -6.90 -8.32
CA GLU A 107 8.75 -8.35 -8.31
C GLU A 107 7.36 -8.90 -7.93
N GLU A 108 7.05 -10.10 -8.44
CA GLU A 108 5.86 -10.89 -8.11
C GLU A 108 5.76 -11.19 -6.59
N PRO A 109 4.54 -11.36 -6.02
CA PRO A 109 3.26 -11.61 -6.70
C PRO A 109 2.41 -10.36 -7.00
N ARG A 110 1.85 -10.29 -8.22
CA ARG A 110 0.97 -9.21 -8.73
C ARG A 110 -0.51 -9.33 -8.37
N VAL A 111 -0.86 -10.37 -7.60
CA VAL A 111 -2.24 -10.63 -7.17
C VAL A 111 -2.34 -10.39 -5.65
N ILE A 112 -2.78 -9.18 -5.30
CA ILE A 112 -2.93 -8.75 -3.91
C ILE A 112 -4.42 -8.63 -3.60
N HIS A 113 -4.96 -9.66 -2.94
CA HIS A 113 -6.32 -9.69 -2.43
C HIS A 113 -6.38 -9.81 -0.92
N ARG A 114 -5.26 -10.10 -0.25
CA ARG A 114 -5.16 -10.26 1.20
C ARG A 114 -4.04 -9.41 1.78
N LEU A 115 -4.16 -9.10 3.06
CA LEU A 115 -3.20 -8.26 3.77
C LEU A 115 -1.78 -8.86 3.83
N ASP A 116 -1.65 -10.17 4.02
CA ASP A 116 -0.36 -10.86 4.02
C ASP A 116 0.30 -10.87 2.63
N GLN A 117 -0.49 -10.88 1.56
CA GLN A 117 0.02 -10.74 0.19
C GLN A 117 0.57 -9.33 -0.04
N LEU A 118 -0.12 -8.30 0.47
CA LEU A 118 0.39 -6.93 0.44
C LEU A 118 1.70 -6.81 1.23
N ILE A 119 1.76 -7.37 2.44
CA ILE A 119 2.96 -7.36 3.28
C ILE A 119 4.12 -8.06 2.56
N SER A 120 3.86 -9.22 1.96
CA SER A 120 4.86 -9.96 1.18
C SER A 120 5.35 -9.14 -0.01
N PHE A 121 4.43 -8.53 -0.78
CA PHE A 121 4.78 -7.64 -1.88
C PHE A 121 5.68 -6.48 -1.42
N LEU A 122 5.37 -5.82 -0.31
CA LEU A 122 6.15 -4.71 0.24
C LEU A 122 7.51 -5.14 0.80
N LYS A 123 7.65 -6.40 1.21
CA LYS A 123 8.92 -6.99 1.63
C LYS A 123 9.86 -7.17 0.43
N TRP A 124 9.36 -7.74 -0.67
CA TRP A 124 10.13 -7.93 -1.91
C TRP A 124 10.42 -6.62 -2.62
N ASN A 125 9.51 -5.64 -2.48
CA ASN A 125 9.57 -4.36 -3.16
C ASN A 125 9.72 -3.20 -2.14
N PRO A 126 10.92 -2.99 -1.56
CA PRO A 126 11.12 -2.03 -0.48
C PRO A 126 10.84 -0.56 -0.88
N THR A 127 10.93 -0.25 -2.17
CA THR A 127 10.67 1.09 -2.71
C THR A 127 9.21 1.31 -3.13
N ALA A 128 8.38 0.27 -3.19
CA ALA A 128 6.97 0.42 -3.55
C ALA A 128 6.24 1.25 -2.50
N PHE A 129 5.50 2.27 -2.95
CA PHE A 129 4.73 3.20 -2.10
C PHE A 129 5.57 3.98 -1.07
N ALA A 130 6.89 4.02 -1.22
CA ALA A 130 7.79 4.82 -0.41
C ALA A 130 7.91 6.25 -0.97
N PHE A 131 8.38 7.19 -0.15
CA PHE A 131 8.89 8.45 -0.66
C PHE A 131 10.20 8.21 -1.42
N LYS A 132 10.38 8.88 -2.57
CA LYS A 132 11.59 8.77 -3.41
C LYS A 132 12.89 9.06 -2.64
N ASN A 133 12.81 9.89 -1.60
CA ASN A 133 13.95 10.32 -0.78
C ASN A 133 13.87 9.80 0.67
N ALA A 134 13.15 8.72 0.94
CA ALA A 134 13.17 8.11 2.26
C ALA A 134 14.59 7.59 2.55
N LEU A 135 15.37 8.36 3.32
CA LEU A 135 16.61 7.88 3.92
C LEU A 135 16.29 6.59 4.67
N THR A 136 17.12 5.56 4.47
CA THR A 136 17.06 4.33 5.26
C THR A 136 16.99 4.69 6.74
N GLY A 137 15.83 4.45 7.37
CA GLY A 137 15.64 4.63 8.82
C GLY A 137 14.79 5.82 9.27
N VAL A 138 14.12 6.57 8.39
CA VAL A 138 13.09 7.53 8.83
C VAL A 138 11.70 7.02 8.47
N GLY A 139 10.99 6.54 9.50
CA GLY A 139 9.59 6.12 9.51
C GLY A 139 9.07 6.11 10.94
#